data_AF-D7I9J9-F1
#
_entry.id   AF-D7I9J9-F1
#
_cell.length_a   1.000
_cell.length_b   1.000
_cell.length_c   1.000
_cell.angle_alpha   90.00
_cell.angle_beta   90.00
_cell.angle_gamma   90.00
#
_symmetry.space_group_name_H-M   'P 1'
#
loop_
_entity.id
_entity.type
_entity.pdbx_description
1 polymer ?
#
loop_
_entity_poly.entity_id
_entity_poly.type
_entity_poly.pdbx_seq_one_letter_code
_entity_poly.pdbx_strand_id
1 'polypeptide(L)'
;MKYHSFCSFTEIIQKKENPTESELSSAYEEFVNHLSLVASSELSIIGKLRKMRQLELELATYRNGKYSVPDNPTTIYLTKAVALVRTEIDLLHFAVDHPECHAVPPPVSKRGNTTPSLHWKSSLVNLMELITSLDYSGFVTDEKGNRHSFSALVTAFETFFHVTFSKPYDLRADLARRKKSLSVLLPKLKENYEKNIVNCGIDRR
;
A
#
# COMPACT_ATOMS: atom_id res chain seq x y z
N MET A 1 -25.98 12.56 -12.92
CA MET A 1 -25.37 12.34 -11.59
C MET A 1 -24.56 13.57 -11.24
N LYS A 2 -25.08 14.43 -10.35
CA LYS A 2 -24.38 15.62 -9.88
C LYS A 2 -23.30 15.17 -8.89
N TYR A 3 -22.03 15.46 -9.17
CA TYR A 3 -20.93 15.25 -8.23
C TYR A 3 -21.05 16.30 -7.11
N HIS A 4 -21.88 16.02 -6.11
CA HIS A 4 -22.00 16.80 -4.88
C HIS A 4 -20.73 16.59 -4.03
N SER A 5 -19.74 17.50 -4.12
CA SER A 5 -18.74 17.68 -3.05
C SER A 5 -17.80 18.90 -3.21
N PHE A 6 -18.14 19.95 -3.97
CA PHE A 6 -17.35 21.20 -4.01
C PHE A 6 -18.09 22.39 -3.38
N CYS A 7 -19.13 22.09 -2.59
CA CYS A 7 -20.23 23.02 -2.30
C CYS A 7 -19.82 24.30 -1.57
N SER A 8 -19.04 24.31 -0.50
CA SER A 8 -18.88 25.55 0.29
C SER A 8 -18.07 26.64 -0.42
N PHE A 9 -16.86 26.33 -0.90
CA PHE A 9 -15.97 27.32 -1.52
C PHE A 9 -16.50 27.86 -2.85
N THR A 10 -16.94 26.99 -3.75
CA THR A 10 -17.47 27.42 -5.04
C THR A 10 -18.82 28.14 -4.90
N GLU A 11 -19.66 27.77 -3.93
CA GLU A 11 -20.91 28.50 -3.68
C GLU A 11 -20.67 29.89 -3.09
N ILE A 12 -19.69 30.05 -2.18
CA ILE A 12 -19.34 31.37 -1.65
C ILE A 12 -18.84 32.28 -2.78
N ILE A 13 -18.01 31.76 -3.69
CA ILE A 13 -17.51 32.49 -4.86
C ILE A 13 -18.63 32.83 -5.85
N GLN A 14 -19.61 31.94 -6.04
CA GLN A 14 -20.69 32.17 -7.01
C GLN A 14 -21.81 33.08 -6.49
N LYS A 15 -22.24 32.86 -5.24
CA LYS A 15 -23.49 33.42 -4.71
C LYS A 15 -23.30 34.71 -3.91
N LYS A 16 -22.10 34.97 -3.39
CA LYS A 16 -21.86 36.11 -2.48
C LYS A 16 -21.07 37.21 -3.18
N GLU A 17 -21.69 38.37 -3.32
CA GLU A 17 -21.13 39.51 -4.07
C GLU A 17 -19.92 40.14 -3.35
N ASN A 18 -19.86 40.03 -2.01
CA ASN A 18 -18.70 40.43 -1.18
C ASN A 18 -18.59 39.51 0.06
N PRO A 19 -17.95 38.33 -0.05
CA PRO A 19 -17.73 37.48 1.11
C PRO A 19 -16.71 38.10 2.07
N THR A 20 -16.91 37.90 3.38
CA THR A 20 -15.94 38.37 4.37
C THR A 20 -14.68 37.51 4.32
N GLU A 21 -13.55 38.07 4.75
CA GLU A 21 -12.27 37.35 4.77
C GLU A 21 -12.34 36.07 5.63
N SER A 22 -13.06 36.10 6.75
CA SER A 22 -13.27 34.95 7.63
C SER A 22 -14.02 33.81 6.93
N GLU A 23 -15.06 34.14 6.15
CA GLU A 23 -15.81 33.14 5.38
C GLU A 23 -14.98 32.56 4.23
N LEU A 24 -14.20 33.39 3.54
CA LEU A 24 -13.28 32.93 2.51
C LEU A 24 -12.20 32.01 3.08
N SER A 25 -11.64 32.36 4.24
CA SER A 25 -10.63 31.55 4.93
C SER A 25 -11.19 30.19 5.34
N SER A 26 -12.36 30.19 6.00
CA SER A 26 -13.03 28.94 6.43
C SER A 26 -13.36 28.05 5.24
N ALA A 27 -13.90 28.62 4.16
CA ALA A 27 -14.22 27.85 2.95
C ALA A 27 -12.98 27.33 2.22
N TYR A 28 -11.88 28.10 2.25
CA TYR A 28 -10.60 27.67 1.70
C TYR A 28 -9.98 26.53 2.52
N GLU A 29 -10.08 26.55 3.85
CA GLU A 29 -9.63 25.45 4.70
C GLU A 29 -10.43 24.16 4.42
N GLU A 30 -11.75 24.26 4.30
CA GLU A 30 -12.59 23.13 3.88
C GLU A 30 -12.17 22.59 2.51
N PHE A 31 -11.86 23.48 1.57
CA PHE A 31 -11.35 23.11 0.25
C PHE A 31 -10.03 22.34 0.32
N VAL A 32 -9.07 22.81 1.13
CA VAL A 32 -7.78 22.13 1.36
C VAL A 32 -7.98 20.74 1.98
N ASN A 33 -8.85 20.64 2.98
CA ASN A 33 -9.19 19.37 3.62
C ASN A 33 -9.83 18.39 2.62
N HIS A 34 -10.69 18.91 1.74
CA HIS A 34 -11.30 18.08 0.69
C HIS A 34 -10.27 17.58 -0.33
N LEU A 35 -9.35 18.44 -0.78
CA LEU A 35 -8.26 18.03 -1.66
C LEU A 35 -7.41 16.93 -1.02
N SER A 36 -7.08 17.09 0.27
CA SER A 36 -6.32 16.10 1.05
C SER A 36 -7.06 14.75 1.12
N LEU A 37 -8.39 14.77 1.27
CA LEU A 37 -9.21 13.56 1.26
C LEU A 37 -9.23 12.88 -0.11
N VAL A 38 -9.30 13.65 -1.20
CA VAL A 38 -9.24 13.10 -2.57
C VAL A 38 -7.84 12.52 -2.85
N ALA A 39 -6.78 13.22 -2.44
CA ALA A 39 -5.40 12.74 -2.53
C ALA A 39 -5.19 11.42 -1.77
N SER A 40 -5.80 11.29 -0.60
CA SER A 40 -5.72 10.09 0.27
C SER A 40 -6.73 9.00 -0.05
N SER A 41 -7.65 9.23 -0.99
CA SER A 41 -8.70 8.26 -1.35
C SER A 41 -8.14 7.03 -2.09
N GLU A 42 -8.90 5.94 -2.07
CA GLU A 42 -8.62 4.69 -2.80
C GLU A 42 -8.81 4.80 -4.33
N LEU A 43 -9.06 6.01 -4.85
CA LEU A 43 -9.19 6.22 -6.29
C LEU A 43 -7.86 5.91 -6.99
N SER A 44 -7.97 5.32 -8.18
CA SER A 44 -6.81 5.18 -9.06
C SER A 44 -6.22 6.55 -9.41
N ILE A 45 -4.93 6.60 -9.76
CA ILE A 45 -4.25 7.84 -10.19
C ILE A 45 -5.04 8.52 -11.32
N ILE A 46 -5.55 7.75 -12.30
CA ILE A 46 -6.39 8.25 -13.39
C ILE A 46 -7.69 8.88 -12.85
N GLY A 47 -8.31 8.25 -11.85
CA GLY A 47 -9.51 8.79 -11.19
C GLY A 47 -9.23 10.10 -10.46
N LYS A 48 -8.10 10.20 -9.75
CA LYS A 48 -7.66 11.42 -9.07
C LYS A 48 -7.37 12.54 -10.08
N LEU A 49 -6.61 12.24 -11.13
CA LEU A 49 -6.31 13.20 -12.21
C LEU A 49 -7.57 13.74 -12.89
N ARG A 50 -8.55 12.89 -13.20
CA ARG A 50 -9.84 13.34 -13.77
C ARG A 50 -10.56 14.32 -12.85
N LYS A 51 -10.63 14.03 -11.55
CA LYS A 51 -11.24 14.93 -10.56
C LYS A 51 -10.48 16.26 -10.45
N MET A 52 -9.15 16.22 -10.38
CA MET A 52 -8.34 17.44 -10.29
C MET A 52 -8.42 18.29 -11.55
N ARG A 53 -8.44 17.69 -12.74
CA ARG A 53 -8.63 18.42 -14.01
C ARG A 53 -10.02 19.03 -14.13
N GLN A 54 -11.05 18.33 -13.69
CA GLN A 54 -12.40 18.90 -13.63
C GLN A 54 -12.43 20.12 -12.71
N LEU A 55 -11.81 20.03 -11.53
CA LEU A 55 -11.74 21.12 -10.58
C LEU A 55 -10.93 22.32 -11.11
N GLU A 56 -9.81 22.07 -11.79
CA GLU A 56 -9.02 23.12 -12.43
C GLU A 56 -9.86 23.90 -13.47
N LEU A 57 -10.63 23.17 -14.30
CA LEU A 57 -11.54 23.78 -15.28
C LEU A 57 -12.61 24.63 -14.59
N GLU A 58 -13.27 24.11 -13.56
CA GLU A 58 -14.27 24.86 -12.80
C GLU A 58 -13.67 26.14 -12.19
N LEU A 59 -12.50 26.06 -11.53
CA LEU A 59 -11.84 27.23 -10.97
C LEU A 59 -11.38 28.24 -12.03
N ALA A 60 -10.94 27.77 -13.20
CA ALA A 60 -10.56 28.63 -14.31
C ALA A 60 -11.75 29.43 -14.85
N THR A 61 -12.97 28.87 -14.86
CA THR A 61 -14.17 29.61 -15.24
C THR A 61 -14.47 30.78 -14.30
N TYR A 62 -14.27 30.61 -12.98
CA TYR A 62 -14.46 31.70 -12.02
C TYR A 62 -13.41 32.79 -12.18
N ARG A 63 -12.15 32.40 -12.45
CA ARG A 63 -11.04 33.35 -12.57
C ARG A 63 -11.13 34.20 -13.84
N ASN A 64 -11.49 33.58 -14.96
CA ASN A 64 -11.64 34.27 -16.24
C ASN A 64 -12.97 35.04 -16.34
N GLY A 65 -13.87 34.88 -15.38
CA GLY A 65 -15.13 35.59 -15.27
C GLY A 65 -15.04 36.83 -14.37
N LYS A 66 -15.75 36.81 -13.24
CA LYS A 66 -16.01 37.99 -12.38
C LYS A 66 -14.78 38.54 -11.63
N TYR A 67 -13.72 37.75 -11.46
CA TYR A 67 -12.63 38.03 -10.51
C TYR A 67 -11.27 38.27 -11.17
N SER A 68 -11.24 39.04 -12.26
CA SER A 68 -9.99 39.41 -12.95
C SER A 68 -9.20 40.54 -12.26
N VAL A 69 -9.73 41.16 -11.20
CA VAL A 69 -9.09 42.30 -10.52
C VAL A 69 -8.15 41.79 -9.42
N PRO A 70 -6.85 42.14 -9.42
CA PRO A 70 -5.82 41.55 -8.55
C PRO A 70 -5.95 41.80 -7.04
N ASP A 71 -6.87 42.65 -6.57
CA ASP A 71 -6.86 43.17 -5.18
C ASP A 71 -8.12 42.83 -4.36
N ASN A 72 -9.00 41.96 -4.86
CA ASN A 72 -10.12 41.43 -4.07
C ASN A 72 -9.64 40.19 -3.29
N PRO A 73 -9.92 40.06 -1.98
CA PRO A 73 -9.61 38.84 -1.22
C PRO A 73 -10.12 37.57 -1.92
N THR A 74 -11.26 37.64 -2.60
CA THR A 74 -11.81 36.53 -3.40
C THR A 74 -10.87 36.11 -4.53
N THR A 75 -10.24 37.06 -5.23
CA THR A 75 -9.23 36.78 -6.27
C THR A 75 -7.98 36.12 -5.68
N ILE A 76 -7.56 36.55 -4.49
CA ILE A 76 -6.40 35.96 -3.79
C ILE A 76 -6.67 34.50 -3.43
N TYR A 77 -7.80 34.20 -2.77
CA TYR A 77 -8.17 32.83 -2.41
C TYR A 77 -8.42 31.94 -3.62
N LEU A 78 -9.03 32.48 -4.69
CA LEU A 78 -9.20 31.75 -5.95
C LEU A 78 -7.85 31.43 -6.60
N THR A 79 -6.90 32.37 -6.58
CA THR A 79 -5.54 32.15 -7.09
C THR A 79 -4.82 31.07 -6.29
N LYS A 80 -4.92 31.10 -4.95
CA LYS A 80 -4.39 30.06 -4.07
C LYS A 80 -5.00 28.69 -4.39
N ALA A 81 -6.32 28.61 -4.55
CA ALA A 81 -7.02 27.36 -4.86
C ALA A 81 -6.58 26.78 -6.21
N VAL A 82 -6.48 27.61 -7.27
CA VAL A 82 -5.99 27.16 -8.58
C VAL A 82 -4.54 26.66 -8.49
N ALA A 83 -3.68 27.39 -7.79
CA ALA A 83 -2.28 27.00 -7.60
C ALA A 83 -2.19 25.64 -6.88
N LEU A 84 -2.99 25.44 -5.84
CA LEU A 84 -3.00 24.20 -5.06
C LEU A 84 -3.45 22.99 -5.89
N VAL A 85 -4.51 23.13 -6.71
CA VAL A 85 -4.98 22.07 -7.61
C VAL A 85 -3.91 21.72 -8.66
N ARG A 86 -3.20 22.72 -9.18
CA ARG A 86 -2.10 22.49 -10.12
C ARG A 86 -0.94 21.75 -9.47
N THR A 87 -0.55 22.16 -8.27
CA THR A 87 0.45 21.43 -7.49
C THR A 87 0.04 19.98 -7.29
N GLU A 88 -1.22 19.70 -6.97
CA GLU A 88 -1.69 18.32 -6.80
C GLU A 88 -1.66 17.52 -8.11
N ILE A 89 -1.99 18.14 -9.25
CA ILE A 89 -1.84 17.53 -10.58
C ILE A 89 -0.37 17.21 -10.86
N ASP A 90 0.54 18.14 -10.57
CA ASP A 90 1.96 17.96 -10.78
C ASP A 90 2.53 16.87 -9.88
N LEU A 91 2.08 16.79 -8.62
CA LEU A 91 2.40 15.69 -7.70
C LEU A 91 1.88 14.34 -8.22
N LEU A 92 0.68 14.31 -8.80
CA LEU A 92 0.15 13.09 -9.41
C LEU A 92 0.93 12.66 -10.66
N HIS A 93 1.40 13.59 -11.50
CA HIS A 93 2.29 13.25 -12.62
C HIS A 93 3.65 12.78 -12.10
N PHE A 94 4.22 13.49 -11.13
CA PHE A 94 5.45 13.08 -10.45
C PHE A 94 5.33 11.67 -9.87
N ALA A 95 4.16 11.30 -9.34
CA ALA A 95 3.89 9.94 -8.86
C ALA A 95 3.97 8.86 -9.94
N VAL A 96 3.54 9.19 -11.16
CA VAL A 96 3.56 8.30 -12.31
C VAL A 96 4.98 8.16 -12.85
N ASP A 97 5.71 9.28 -12.93
CA ASP A 97 7.08 9.34 -13.43
C ASP A 97 8.09 8.76 -12.42
N HIS A 98 7.79 8.87 -11.12
CA HIS A 98 8.61 8.40 -10.00
C HIS A 98 7.81 7.54 -9.01
N PRO A 99 7.42 6.31 -9.40
CA PRO A 99 6.70 5.39 -8.51
C PRO A 99 7.45 5.10 -7.20
N GLU A 100 8.78 5.23 -7.20
CA GLU A 100 9.66 5.07 -6.04
C GLU A 100 9.41 6.09 -4.92
N CYS A 101 8.89 7.28 -5.23
CA CYS A 101 8.66 8.35 -4.26
C CYS A 101 7.30 8.25 -3.56
N HIS A 102 6.31 7.60 -4.18
CA HIS A 102 4.97 7.37 -3.60
C HIS A 102 4.87 6.10 -2.76
N ALA A 103 5.92 5.27 -2.77
CA ALA A 103 6.01 4.15 -1.87
C ALA A 103 6.23 4.67 -0.44
N VAL A 104 5.15 4.81 0.34
CA VAL A 104 5.22 4.48 1.78
C VAL A 104 5.98 3.16 1.83
N PRO A 105 7.10 3.04 2.57
CA PRO A 105 7.91 1.84 2.55
C PRO A 105 6.99 0.65 2.79
N PRO A 106 6.77 -0.21 1.79
CA PRO A 106 5.99 -1.41 2.00
C PRO A 106 6.75 -2.22 3.06
N PRO A 107 6.06 -2.97 3.94
CA PRO A 107 6.73 -4.02 4.69
C PRO A 107 7.44 -4.91 3.66
N VAL A 108 8.77 -4.82 3.68
CA VAL A 108 9.80 -5.48 2.84
C VAL A 108 9.23 -6.50 1.84
N SER A 109 8.54 -6.03 0.82
CA SER A 109 8.13 -6.87 -0.31
C SER A 109 7.63 -5.98 -1.43
N LYS A 110 8.07 -6.32 -2.65
CA LYS A 110 7.76 -5.62 -3.91
C LYS A 110 8.64 -4.41 -4.22
N ARG A 111 9.95 -4.68 -4.33
CA ARG A 111 10.65 -4.20 -5.53
C ARG A 111 9.98 -4.85 -6.74
N GLY A 112 9.79 -4.09 -7.82
CA GLY A 112 9.47 -4.65 -9.12
C GLY A 112 10.59 -5.57 -9.60
N ASN A 113 10.54 -6.81 -9.14
CA ASN A 113 11.27 -7.95 -9.64
C ASN A 113 10.23 -9.06 -9.54
N THR A 114 9.96 -9.76 -10.63
CA THR A 114 9.44 -11.13 -10.55
C THR A 114 10.36 -11.86 -9.58
N THR A 115 9.98 -11.92 -8.30
CA THR A 115 10.64 -12.79 -7.34
C THR A 115 10.64 -14.15 -8.00
N PRO A 116 11.81 -14.77 -8.24
CA PRO A 116 11.86 -16.07 -8.90
C PRO A 116 10.88 -16.97 -8.14
N SER A 117 9.92 -17.56 -8.86
CA SER A 117 8.88 -18.37 -8.25
C SER A 117 9.56 -19.54 -7.56
N LEU A 118 9.50 -19.55 -6.23
CA LEU A 118 10.05 -20.65 -5.46
C LEU A 118 9.04 -21.78 -5.52
N HIS A 119 9.51 -22.94 -5.96
CA HIS A 119 8.68 -24.13 -6.06
C HIS A 119 9.16 -25.17 -5.06
N TRP A 120 8.21 -25.71 -4.29
CA TRP A 120 8.51 -26.81 -3.40
C TRP A 120 8.63 -28.12 -4.18
N LYS A 121 9.84 -28.70 -4.21
CA LYS A 121 10.13 -29.95 -4.94
C LYS A 121 9.91 -31.23 -4.11
N SER A 122 9.77 -31.10 -2.80
CA SER A 122 9.59 -32.25 -1.89
C SER A 122 8.10 -32.55 -1.68
N SER A 123 7.78 -33.50 -0.80
CA SER A 123 6.37 -33.80 -0.47
C SER A 123 5.75 -32.70 0.41
N LEU A 124 4.43 -32.52 0.33
CA LEU A 124 3.69 -31.61 1.21
C LEU A 124 3.80 -32.02 2.69
N VAL A 125 3.96 -33.31 2.96
CA VAL A 125 4.25 -33.85 4.30
C VAL A 125 5.56 -33.27 4.85
N ASN A 126 6.62 -33.26 4.04
CA ASN A 126 7.91 -32.70 4.43
C ASN A 126 7.81 -31.19 4.63
N LEU A 127 7.02 -30.50 3.80
CA LEU A 127 6.76 -29.07 3.99
C LEU A 127 6.02 -28.80 5.31
N MET A 128 5.03 -29.63 5.63
CA MET A 128 4.29 -29.54 6.88
C MET A 128 5.16 -29.83 8.10
N GLU A 129 6.14 -30.74 7.99
CA GLU A 129 7.17 -30.96 9.01
C GLU A 129 7.96 -29.68 9.28
N LEU A 130 8.38 -28.96 8.24
CA LEU A 130 9.08 -27.68 8.37
C LEU A 130 8.19 -26.60 9.01
N ILE A 131 6.96 -26.42 8.51
CA ILE A 131 6.00 -25.44 9.05
C ILE A 131 5.73 -25.69 10.53
N THR A 132 5.48 -26.95 10.90
CA THR A 132 5.18 -27.34 12.28
C THR A 132 6.39 -27.11 13.19
N SER A 133 7.61 -27.31 12.69
CA SER A 133 8.84 -27.06 13.45
C SER A 133 9.06 -25.57 13.73
N LEU A 134 8.75 -24.71 12.74
CA LEU A 134 8.78 -23.27 12.91
C LEU A 134 7.69 -22.76 13.87
N ASP A 135 6.49 -23.34 13.80
CA ASP A 135 5.39 -23.07 14.72
C ASP A 135 5.80 -23.39 16.17
N TYR A 136 6.41 -24.56 16.41
CA TYR A 136 6.85 -24.94 17.75
C TYR A 136 8.04 -24.13 18.28
N SER A 137 8.99 -23.77 17.41
CA SER A 137 10.18 -23.01 17.82
C SER A 137 9.81 -21.61 18.33
N GLY A 138 8.77 -20.99 17.75
CA GLY A 138 8.35 -19.63 18.08
C GLY A 138 9.32 -18.55 17.64
N PHE A 139 10.26 -18.86 16.73
CA PHE A 139 11.15 -17.87 16.15
C PHE A 139 10.47 -16.98 15.10
N VAL A 140 9.27 -17.34 14.65
CA VAL A 140 8.49 -16.57 13.68
C VAL A 140 7.43 -15.75 14.43
N THR A 141 7.61 -14.43 14.44
CA THR A 141 6.75 -13.49 15.15
C THR A 141 6.24 -12.39 14.24
N ASP A 142 5.13 -11.75 14.64
CA ASP A 142 4.61 -10.55 13.99
C ASP A 142 5.51 -9.34 14.30
N GLU A 143 5.16 -8.18 13.73
CA GLU A 143 5.86 -6.90 13.94
C GLU A 143 5.91 -6.46 15.41
N LYS A 144 5.02 -7.00 16.25
CA LYS A 144 4.92 -6.73 17.68
C LYS A 144 5.62 -7.80 18.53
N GLY A 145 6.25 -8.80 17.90
CA GLY A 145 6.93 -9.90 18.58
C GLY A 145 6.00 -11.03 19.06
N ASN A 146 4.72 -11.02 18.70
CA ASN A 146 3.79 -12.09 19.06
C ASN A 146 3.95 -13.28 18.13
N ARG A 147 3.73 -14.49 18.65
CA ARG A 147 3.70 -15.71 17.84
C ARG A 147 2.58 -15.64 16.81
N HIS A 148 2.89 -16.00 15.57
CA HIS A 148 1.87 -16.22 14.55
C HIS A 148 1.04 -17.46 14.86
N SER A 149 -0.23 -17.44 14.42
CA SER A 149 -1.04 -18.65 14.45
C SER A 149 -0.52 -19.66 13.42
N PHE A 150 -0.70 -20.95 13.71
CA PHE A 150 -0.34 -22.02 12.79
C PHE A 150 -0.99 -21.83 11.41
N SER A 151 -2.26 -21.40 11.36
CA SER A 151 -2.95 -21.12 10.11
C SER A 151 -2.27 -20.01 9.30
N ALA A 152 -1.82 -18.94 9.96
CA ALA A 152 -1.11 -17.85 9.28
C ALA A 152 0.22 -18.32 8.69
N LEU A 153 0.95 -19.19 9.41
CA LEU A 153 2.16 -19.82 8.88
C LEU A 153 1.86 -20.70 7.66
N VAL A 154 0.79 -21.51 7.70
CA VAL A 154 0.38 -22.32 6.54
C VAL A 154 0.08 -21.43 5.33
N THR A 155 -0.75 -20.39 5.47
CA THR A 155 -1.08 -19.47 4.38
C THR A 155 0.16 -18.79 3.79
N ALA A 156 1.12 -18.41 4.64
CA ALA A 156 2.37 -17.81 4.19
C ALA A 156 3.18 -18.78 3.32
N PHE A 157 3.29 -20.04 3.74
CA PHE A 157 4.02 -21.08 2.99
C PHE A 157 3.31 -21.49 1.69
N GLU A 158 1.98 -21.56 1.68
CA GLU A 158 1.19 -21.78 0.46
C GLU A 158 1.46 -20.68 -0.57
N THR A 159 1.45 -19.43 -0.11
CA THR A 159 1.74 -18.26 -0.96
C THR A 159 3.19 -18.28 -1.45
N PHE A 160 4.14 -18.59 -0.57
CA PHE A 160 5.57 -18.56 -0.86
C PHE A 160 6.02 -19.65 -1.83
N PHE A 161 5.44 -20.85 -1.75
CA PHE A 161 5.80 -21.99 -2.60
C PHE A 161 4.81 -22.30 -3.73
N HIS A 162 3.72 -21.54 -3.84
CA HIS A 162 2.64 -21.78 -4.78
C HIS A 162 2.03 -23.19 -4.65
N VAL A 163 1.76 -23.61 -3.41
CA VAL A 163 1.16 -24.91 -3.07
C VAL A 163 -0.14 -24.72 -2.30
N THR A 164 -0.93 -25.79 -2.14
CA THR A 164 -2.17 -25.76 -1.36
C THR A 164 -2.28 -27.01 -0.49
N PHE A 165 -2.63 -26.82 0.78
CA PHE A 165 -2.93 -27.88 1.74
C PHE A 165 -4.44 -28.04 1.87
N SER A 166 -4.97 -29.19 1.49
CA SER A 166 -6.42 -29.44 1.62
C SER A 166 -6.88 -29.54 3.08
N LYS A 167 -6.04 -30.08 3.98
CA LYS A 167 -6.35 -30.28 5.41
C LYS A 167 -5.09 -30.14 6.28
N PRO A 168 -4.60 -28.91 6.53
CA PRO A 168 -3.30 -28.69 7.18
C PRO A 168 -3.25 -29.20 8.63
N TYR A 169 -4.36 -29.09 9.39
CA TYR A 169 -4.44 -29.58 10.76
C TYR A 169 -4.41 -31.12 10.83
N ASP A 170 -5.13 -31.80 9.93
CA ASP A 170 -5.12 -33.27 9.84
C ASP A 170 -3.72 -33.76 9.48
N LEU A 171 -3.06 -33.10 8.52
CA LEU A 171 -1.70 -33.44 8.10
C LEU A 171 -0.68 -33.26 9.25
N ARG A 172 -0.81 -32.19 10.04
CA ARG A 172 -0.02 -31.98 11.26
C ARG A 172 -0.30 -33.07 12.29
N ALA A 173 -1.56 -33.44 12.49
CA ALA A 173 -1.94 -34.49 13.42
C ALA A 173 -1.43 -35.88 12.96
N ASP A 174 -1.46 -36.16 11.66
CA ASP A 174 -0.90 -37.36 11.05
C ASP A 174 0.61 -37.45 11.26
N LEU A 175 1.33 -36.34 11.11
CA LEU A 175 2.75 -36.26 11.43
C LEU A 175 3.03 -36.61 12.89
N ALA A 176 2.27 -36.01 13.82
CA ALA A 176 2.42 -36.28 15.25
C ALA A 176 2.12 -37.74 15.62
N ARG A 177 1.22 -38.41 14.89
CA ARG A 177 0.87 -39.83 15.11
C ARG A 177 1.93 -40.82 14.62
N ARG A 178 2.95 -40.39 13.86
CA ARG A 178 3.98 -41.31 13.33
C ARG A 178 4.85 -41.84 14.47
N LYS A 179 4.68 -43.12 14.80
CA LYS A 179 5.47 -43.82 15.84
C LYS A 179 6.93 -44.09 15.42
N LYS A 180 7.23 -44.10 14.11
CA LYS A 180 8.57 -44.29 13.54
C LYS A 180 8.88 -43.15 12.58
N SER A 181 10.09 -42.60 12.66
CA SER A 181 10.57 -41.46 11.85
C SER A 181 9.68 -40.22 12.00
N LEU A 182 9.73 -39.61 13.20
CA LEU A 182 9.03 -38.37 13.55
C LEU A 182 9.40 -37.19 12.63
N SER A 183 10.60 -37.26 12.04
CA SER A 183 11.14 -36.22 11.20
C SER A 183 12.04 -36.85 10.13
N VAL A 184 11.79 -36.48 8.86
CA VAL A 184 12.53 -36.97 7.68
C VAL A 184 13.26 -35.82 7.01
N LEU A 185 12.64 -34.63 6.97
CA LEU A 185 13.23 -33.45 6.34
C LEU A 185 14.25 -32.76 7.24
N LEU A 186 13.95 -32.54 8.53
CA LEU A 186 14.81 -31.70 9.38
C LEU A 186 16.23 -32.27 9.56
N PRO A 187 16.45 -33.59 9.78
CA PRO A 187 17.80 -34.15 9.84
C PRO A 187 18.58 -33.91 8.55
N LYS A 188 17.92 -34.03 7.39
CA LYS A 188 18.55 -33.78 6.09
C LYS A 188 18.90 -32.31 5.90
N LEU A 189 18.03 -31.39 6.35
CA LEU A 189 18.33 -29.96 6.32
C LEU A 189 19.51 -29.61 7.22
N LYS A 190 19.57 -30.20 8.42
CA LYS A 190 20.70 -30.04 9.34
C LYS A 190 22.01 -30.53 8.72
N GLU A 191 22.04 -31.77 8.23
CA GLU A 191 23.22 -32.37 7.59
C GLU A 191 23.68 -31.52 6.38
N ASN A 192 22.73 -31.10 5.54
CA ASN A 192 23.04 -30.22 4.41
C ASN A 192 23.61 -28.88 4.86
N TYR A 193 23.06 -28.26 5.91
CA TYR A 193 23.59 -27.01 6.43
C TYR A 193 25.02 -27.20 6.95
N GLU A 194 25.24 -28.18 7.84
CA GLU A 194 26.54 -28.45 8.47
C GLU A 194 27.63 -28.81 7.44
N LYS A 195 27.27 -29.59 6.41
CA LYS A 195 28.20 -29.98 5.34
C LYS A 195 28.61 -28.80 4.45
N ASN A 196 27.69 -27.87 4.18
CA ASN A 196 27.93 -26.79 3.21
C ASN A 196 28.44 -25.50 3.86
N ILE A 197 28.08 -25.23 5.13
CA ILE A 197 28.44 -23.97 5.79
C ILE A 197 29.96 -23.83 5.96
N VAL A 198 30.67 -24.93 6.20
CA VAL A 198 32.13 -24.96 6.37
C VAL A 198 32.88 -24.56 5.09
N ASN A 199 32.26 -24.74 3.91
CA ASN A 199 32.84 -24.39 2.62
C ASN A 199 32.27 -23.07 2.07
N CYS A 200 31.36 -22.42 2.81
CA CYS A 200 30.71 -21.21 2.36
C CYS A 200 31.72 -20.06 2.31
N GLY A 201 32.02 -19.55 1.11
CA GLY A 201 32.95 -18.44 0.89
C GLY A 201 34.42 -18.81 0.69
N ILE A 202 34.77 -20.10 0.66
CA ILE A 202 36.15 -20.56 0.49
C ILE A 202 36.54 -20.75 -1.00
N ASP A 203 35.57 -20.96 -1.90
CA ASP A 203 35.83 -21.11 -3.35
C ASP A 203 35.71 -19.80 -4.13
N ARG A 204 36.59 -18.82 -3.85
CA ARG A 204 36.93 -17.72 -4.79
C ARG A 204 38.37 -17.24 -4.61
N ARG A 205 39.33 -18.04 -5.09
CA ARG A 205 40.62 -17.55 -5.59
C ARG A 205 40.99 -18.31 -6.84
#